data_AF-A0A954YPJ1-F1
#
_entry.id   AF-A0A954YPJ1-F1
#
_cell.length_a   1.000
_cell.length_b   1.000
_cell.length_c   1.000
_cell.angle_alpha   90.00
_cell.angle_beta   90.00
_cell.angle_gamma   90.00
#
_symmetry.space_group_name_H-M   'P 1'
#
loop_
_entity.id
_entity.type
_entity.pdbx_description
1 polymer ?
#
loop_
_entity_poly.entity_id
_entity_poly.type
_entity_poly.pdbx_seq_one_letter_code
_entity_poly.pdbx_strand_id
1 'polypeptide(L)'
;MTARTGQRLASDRTLAHSNWTDAAESKCCRVPKRLRSRGRAIRSLCLAAFLAFTLAGAASADVVSIGASKDNTIFSESNSLSNGAGDHFFSGTTGLGNVRRGLIAFDVAANIPAGSTINSVTLTLSMSKSSGSPEFVSVHRLLTDWGEGTSHASGNEGMGAFHTNNDATWLYARYNSSNPAASDFWNNRGGDFEIFPSGTQTIIDEAIYVWGSSKGMVADVQLWLDSPGSNFGWAIIGNEKIGGSAKRFDSRSNSNLIVRPILSIDFTPPAAFGACCESEGVCYITDMATCNTSGDTYQGDGTVCSPNPCPGVTGACCHNDGTCTQEGESDCIFSGGTYQGDFTVCTNGLCPVILTPYLDPLPIPPIATPTIGTPGGAATYDIEIVQVEQQLHRHLPPTTVWAYDGVYPGPTILATRDQPVTVNWINNLQNSNGTPRTDHYLDVNLCPHGSEDVAKTVVHLHGGHVPASVDGYPEDAFLPGAMLSYEYPNNQ
;
A
#
# COMPACT_ATOMS: atom_id res chain seq x y z
N MET A 1 51.51 -6.86 -48.79
CA MET A 1 50.53 -7.51 -49.69
C MET A 1 49.22 -7.46 -48.93
N THR A 2 48.18 -6.71 -49.27
CA THR A 2 47.78 -6.02 -50.51
C THR A 2 47.02 -4.77 -50.06
N ALA A 3 47.26 -3.66 -50.75
CA ALA A 3 46.66 -2.37 -50.51
C ALA A 3 45.66 -2.05 -51.63
N ARG A 4 44.65 -1.20 -51.31
CA ARG A 4 43.97 -0.24 -52.23
C ARG A 4 43.15 -0.90 -53.37
N THR A 5 42.11 -0.33 -54.00
CA THR A 5 41.63 1.04 -54.19
C THR A 5 40.33 1.01 -55.02
N GLY A 6 39.50 2.07 -54.89
CA GLY A 6 38.75 2.70 -56.01
C GLY A 6 37.35 2.13 -56.32
N GLN A 7 36.37 2.89 -56.82
CA GLN A 7 36.32 4.27 -57.34
C GLN A 7 34.83 4.69 -57.60
N ARG A 8 34.56 6.00 -57.42
CA ARG A 8 33.74 6.95 -58.25
C ARG A 8 32.24 6.73 -58.55
N LEU A 9 31.45 7.80 -58.32
CA LEU A 9 30.76 8.70 -59.30
C LEU A 9 29.71 9.56 -58.52
N ALA A 10 29.87 10.88 -58.30
CA ALA A 10 29.51 12.04 -59.14
C ALA A 10 28.01 12.10 -59.51
N SER A 11 27.19 13.01 -58.97
CA SER A 11 26.88 14.39 -59.43
C SER A 11 25.46 14.73 -58.85
N ASP A 12 24.91 15.93 -58.67
CA ASP A 12 25.22 17.31 -59.06
C ASP A 12 24.31 18.28 -58.24
N ARG A 13 24.77 19.54 -58.05
CA ARG A 13 24.00 20.82 -57.95
C ARG A 13 23.04 21.07 -56.75
N THR A 14 22.93 22.25 -56.13
CA THR A 14 23.30 23.63 -56.51
C THR A 14 23.26 24.58 -55.29
N LEU A 15 24.29 25.44 -55.18
CA LEU A 15 24.31 26.89 -54.90
C LEU A 15 23.49 27.51 -53.74
N ALA A 16 24.18 28.18 -52.81
CA ALA A 16 24.16 29.66 -52.72
C ALA A 16 25.30 30.21 -51.84
N HIS A 17 26.05 31.16 -52.44
CA HIS A 17 26.98 32.15 -51.85
C HIS A 17 26.31 32.96 -50.72
N SER A 18 26.95 33.67 -49.78
CA SER A 18 28.30 34.26 -49.66
C SER A 18 28.53 34.73 -48.21
N ASN A 19 29.61 34.27 -47.58
CA ASN A 19 30.79 35.06 -47.20
C ASN A 19 30.68 36.47 -46.54
N TRP A 20 31.29 36.55 -45.35
CA TRP A 20 32.21 37.57 -44.79
C TRP A 20 31.88 38.16 -43.41
N THR A 21 32.95 38.11 -42.62
CA THR A 21 33.22 38.44 -41.22
C THR A 21 33.41 39.94 -40.93
N ASP A 22 33.17 40.29 -39.67
CA ASP A 22 33.89 41.24 -38.80
C ASP A 22 34.53 42.49 -39.39
N ALA A 23 34.15 43.66 -38.85
CA ALA A 23 35.03 44.45 -37.98
C ALA A 23 34.37 45.75 -37.49
N ALA A 24 34.83 46.15 -36.30
CA ALA A 24 34.54 47.35 -35.52
C ALA A 24 34.46 48.68 -36.28
N GLU A 25 33.64 49.61 -35.77
CA GLU A 25 34.11 50.98 -35.52
C GLU A 25 33.22 51.76 -34.54
N SER A 26 33.89 52.52 -33.70
CA SER A 26 33.36 53.43 -32.70
C SER A 26 33.20 54.84 -33.29
N LYS A 27 32.19 55.60 -32.84
CA LYS A 27 32.29 57.06 -32.61
C LYS A 27 31.02 57.65 -31.99
N CYS A 28 31.26 58.60 -31.10
CA CYS A 28 30.34 59.28 -30.19
C CYS A 28 30.35 60.79 -30.51
N CYS A 29 29.22 61.50 -30.33
CA CYS A 29 29.14 62.96 -30.15
C CYS A 29 27.79 63.35 -29.46
N ARG A 30 27.82 63.81 -28.19
CA ARG A 30 27.59 65.22 -27.71
C ARG A 30 26.09 65.63 -27.61
N VAL A 31 25.50 66.26 -26.56
CA VAL A 31 25.91 67.13 -25.41
C VAL A 31 24.80 67.08 -24.26
N PRO A 32 24.70 67.94 -23.21
CA PRO A 32 24.84 67.55 -21.79
C PRO A 32 23.64 67.92 -20.86
N LYS A 33 23.70 67.57 -19.55
CA LYS A 33 23.37 68.49 -18.43
C LYS A 33 23.87 67.97 -17.08
N ARG A 34 24.26 68.94 -16.24
CA ARG A 34 25.06 68.89 -15.01
C ARG A 34 24.25 68.47 -13.78
N LEU A 35 24.92 67.91 -12.76
CA LEU A 35 24.97 68.35 -11.34
C LEU A 35 25.86 67.33 -10.56
N ARG A 36 27.13 67.65 -10.23
CA ARG A 36 27.66 68.04 -8.88
C ARG A 36 26.99 67.26 -7.72
N SER A 37 27.68 66.61 -6.76
CA SER A 37 29.05 66.77 -6.24
C SER A 37 29.39 65.70 -5.18
N ARG A 38 30.69 65.35 -5.06
CA ARG A 38 31.50 65.01 -3.84
C ARG A 38 30.93 63.93 -2.89
N GLY A 39 31.61 62.85 -2.51
CA GLY A 39 33.02 62.46 -2.54
C GLY A 39 33.37 61.79 -1.21
N ARG A 40 34.00 60.60 -1.23
CA ARG A 40 35.11 60.18 -0.35
C ARG A 40 35.38 58.68 -0.56
N ALA A 41 36.61 58.40 -0.95
CA ALA A 41 37.17 57.06 -1.03
C ALA A 41 37.57 56.55 0.36
N ILE A 42 37.35 55.27 0.60
CA ILE A 42 38.14 54.48 1.56
C ILE A 42 38.59 53.24 0.80
N ARG A 43 39.90 53.17 0.52
CA ARG A 43 40.62 51.94 0.17
C ARG A 43 40.90 51.22 1.49
N SER A 44 40.77 49.89 1.52
CA SER A 44 41.68 49.00 2.27
C SER A 44 41.40 47.51 2.02
N LEU A 45 42.48 46.84 1.60
CA LEU A 45 42.88 45.44 1.82
C LEU A 45 41.96 44.29 1.39
N CYS A 46 42.33 43.66 0.28
CA CYS A 46 42.01 42.26 -0.01
C CYS A 46 42.93 41.34 0.81
N LEU A 47 42.37 40.59 1.75
CA LEU A 47 42.99 39.39 2.32
C LEU A 47 42.34 38.18 1.65
N ALA A 48 43.12 37.39 0.92
CA ALA A 48 42.67 36.14 0.33
C ALA A 48 42.51 35.09 1.44
N ALA A 49 41.27 34.79 1.82
CA ALA A 49 40.93 33.61 2.61
C ALA A 49 40.63 32.46 1.64
N PHE A 50 41.52 31.47 1.59
CA PHE A 50 41.20 30.16 1.04
C PHE A 50 40.10 29.53 1.92
N LEU A 51 38.85 29.57 1.45
CA LEU A 51 37.80 28.71 1.99
C LEU A 51 38.10 27.28 1.51
N ALA A 52 38.60 26.45 2.42
CA ALA A 52 38.40 25.01 2.30
C ALA A 52 36.90 24.75 2.52
N PHE A 53 36.14 24.68 1.43
CA PHE A 53 34.82 24.06 1.45
C PHE A 53 35.06 22.57 1.71
N THR A 54 35.01 22.16 2.98
CA THR A 54 34.71 20.77 3.29
C THR A 54 33.29 20.52 2.79
N LEU A 55 33.17 19.76 1.71
CA LEU A 55 31.91 19.12 1.33
C LEU A 55 31.56 18.17 2.46
N ALA A 56 30.85 18.66 3.47
CA ALA A 56 30.12 17.77 4.38
C ALA A 56 29.08 17.06 3.51
N GLY A 57 29.22 15.75 3.34
CA GLY A 57 28.20 14.94 2.67
C GLY A 57 26.86 15.20 3.35
N ALA A 58 25.82 15.42 2.55
CA ALA A 58 24.47 15.50 3.11
C ALA A 58 24.13 14.12 3.67
N ALA A 59 23.74 14.04 4.95
CA ALA A 59 23.20 12.82 5.51
C ALA A 59 21.86 12.51 4.81
N SER A 60 21.70 11.29 4.32
CA SER A 60 20.45 10.81 3.71
C SER A 60 19.58 10.14 4.77
N ALA A 61 18.25 10.22 4.62
CA ALA A 61 17.31 9.56 5.51
C ALA A 61 17.21 8.06 5.20
N ASP A 62 17.11 7.25 6.23
CA ASP A 62 16.94 5.80 6.19
C ASP A 62 15.67 5.38 6.93
N VAL A 63 15.18 4.17 6.67
CA VAL A 63 13.98 3.63 7.30
C VAL A 63 14.28 2.27 7.94
N VAL A 64 13.84 2.08 9.18
CA VAL A 64 13.88 0.79 9.88
C VAL A 64 12.49 0.36 10.33
N SER A 65 12.20 -0.94 10.27
CA SER A 65 10.98 -1.55 10.80
C SER A 65 11.30 -2.47 11.97
N ILE A 66 10.78 -2.16 13.15
CA ILE A 66 11.10 -2.83 14.41
C ILE A 66 9.85 -3.54 14.93
N GLY A 67 9.95 -4.83 15.21
CA GLY A 67 8.90 -5.59 15.89
C GLY A 67 8.84 -5.26 17.40
N ALA A 68 7.68 -5.44 18.02
CA ALA A 68 7.55 -5.18 19.46
C ALA A 68 8.45 -6.10 20.31
N SER A 69 9.17 -5.50 21.26
CA SER A 69 10.07 -6.18 22.19
C SER A 69 9.36 -6.67 23.46
N LYS A 70 8.21 -6.09 23.80
CA LYS A 70 7.28 -6.52 24.86
C LYS A 70 5.86 -6.09 24.50
N ASP A 71 4.86 -6.89 24.82
CA ASP A 71 3.48 -6.43 24.94
C ASP A 71 2.72 -7.11 26.08
N ASN A 72 1.60 -6.51 26.49
CA ASN A 72 0.75 -7.08 27.53
C ASN A 72 -0.64 -6.42 27.51
N THR A 73 -1.64 -7.08 28.10
CA THR A 73 -2.91 -6.46 28.50
C THR A 73 -3.02 -6.39 30.02
N ILE A 74 -3.45 -5.24 30.55
CA ILE A 74 -3.83 -5.09 31.95
C ILE A 74 -5.35 -4.89 32.11
N PHE A 75 -5.91 -5.43 33.20
CA PHE A 75 -7.35 -5.67 33.36
C PHE A 75 -7.91 -4.97 34.61
N SER A 76 -8.81 -3.99 34.46
CA SER A 76 -9.26 -3.15 35.58
C SER A 76 -10.03 -3.85 36.71
N GLU A 77 -10.66 -4.97 36.43
CA GLU A 77 -11.47 -5.73 37.38
C GLU A 77 -10.63 -6.56 38.36
N SER A 78 -9.33 -6.71 38.09
CA SER A 78 -8.46 -7.55 38.91
C SER A 78 -7.04 -7.04 38.95
N ASN A 79 -6.45 -7.09 40.14
CA ASN A 79 -5.03 -6.83 40.33
C ASN A 79 -4.14 -8.00 39.94
N SER A 80 -4.74 -9.14 39.58
CA SER A 80 -4.02 -10.39 39.34
C SER A 80 -4.10 -10.87 37.91
N LEU A 81 -4.71 -10.11 37.00
CA LEU A 81 -4.87 -10.50 35.60
C LEU A 81 -3.87 -9.76 34.70
N SER A 82 -3.31 -10.53 33.77
CA SER A 82 -2.34 -10.13 32.74
C SER A 82 -2.55 -10.97 31.47
N ASN A 83 -1.90 -10.61 30.37
CA ASN A 83 -1.85 -11.41 29.14
C ASN A 83 -0.56 -11.11 28.35
N GLY A 84 0.60 -11.40 28.94
CA GLY A 84 1.92 -11.08 28.36
C GLY A 84 2.42 -12.06 27.29
N ALA A 85 1.87 -13.28 27.26
CA ALA A 85 2.24 -14.29 26.25
C ALA A 85 1.12 -14.56 25.23
N GLY A 86 -0.06 -13.96 25.40
CA GLY A 86 -1.23 -14.20 24.56
C GLY A 86 -1.04 -13.78 23.10
N ASP A 87 -1.81 -14.36 22.19
CA ASP A 87 -1.82 -14.02 20.76
C ASP A 87 -2.41 -12.61 20.49
N HIS A 88 -3.04 -12.01 21.50
CA HIS A 88 -3.73 -10.74 21.38
C HIS A 88 -3.54 -9.82 22.60
N PHE A 89 -3.67 -8.51 22.36
CA PHE A 89 -3.81 -7.53 23.43
C PHE A 89 -5.01 -6.60 23.21
N PHE A 90 -5.47 -5.94 24.28
CA PHE A 90 -6.77 -5.26 24.27
C PHE A 90 -6.69 -3.82 24.72
N SER A 91 -7.53 -2.98 24.14
CA SER A 91 -7.69 -1.58 24.54
C SER A 91 -9.15 -1.14 24.53
N GLY A 92 -9.57 -0.37 25.53
CA GLY A 92 -10.94 0.15 25.67
C GLY A 92 -11.77 -0.60 26.72
N THR A 93 -13.09 -0.50 26.65
CA THR A 93 -14.00 -1.00 27.68
C THR A 93 -14.85 -2.16 27.18
N THR A 94 -14.89 -3.25 27.93
CA THR A 94 -15.76 -4.40 27.65
C THR A 94 -17.26 -4.03 27.77
N GLY A 95 -18.15 -4.90 27.28
CA GLY A 95 -19.59 -4.72 27.45
C GLY A 95 -20.07 -4.74 28.92
N LEU A 96 -19.24 -5.23 29.84
CA LEU A 96 -19.50 -5.24 31.29
C LEU A 96 -18.94 -3.99 32.01
N GLY A 97 -18.32 -3.06 31.29
CA GLY A 97 -17.76 -1.84 31.88
C GLY A 97 -16.33 -1.98 32.42
N ASN A 98 -15.68 -3.15 32.23
CA ASN A 98 -14.28 -3.33 32.63
C ASN A 98 -13.34 -2.79 31.56
N VAL A 99 -12.36 -1.99 31.98
CA VAL A 99 -11.32 -1.39 31.13
C VAL A 99 -10.19 -2.38 30.85
N ARG A 100 -9.64 -2.27 29.64
CA ARG A 100 -8.45 -2.95 29.12
C ARG A 100 -7.48 -1.89 28.61
N ARG A 101 -6.19 -2.05 28.94
CA ARG A 101 -5.12 -1.26 28.36
C ARG A 101 -4.05 -2.18 27.80
N GLY A 102 -3.64 -1.91 26.58
CA GLY A 102 -2.49 -2.57 25.96
C GLY A 102 -1.23 -1.85 26.36
N LEU A 103 -0.16 -2.58 26.66
CA LEU A 103 1.18 -2.04 26.84
C LEU A 103 2.04 -2.59 25.71
N ILE A 104 2.90 -1.78 25.12
CA ILE A 104 3.77 -2.20 24.02
C ILE A 104 5.10 -1.44 24.07
N ALA A 105 6.21 -2.12 23.78
CA ALA A 105 7.54 -1.50 23.72
C ALA A 105 8.33 -1.99 22.50
N PHE A 106 9.31 -1.20 22.08
CA PHE A 106 10.18 -1.46 20.92
C PHE A 106 11.63 -1.13 21.30
N ASP A 107 12.60 -1.90 20.83
CA ASP A 107 14.02 -1.65 21.11
C ASP A 107 14.64 -0.71 20.06
N VAL A 108 14.49 0.60 20.27
CA VAL A 108 14.95 1.61 19.29
C VAL A 108 16.47 1.69 19.23
N ALA A 109 17.14 1.72 20.38
CA ALA A 109 18.59 1.96 20.45
C ALA A 109 19.43 0.78 19.95
N ALA A 110 18.87 -0.44 19.93
CA ALA A 110 19.51 -1.59 19.30
C ALA A 110 19.44 -1.57 17.75
N ASN A 111 18.52 -0.78 17.18
CA ASN A 111 18.24 -0.79 15.73
C ASN A 111 18.61 0.52 15.02
N ILE A 112 18.82 1.62 15.76
CA ILE A 112 19.15 2.94 15.20
C ILE A 112 20.46 3.45 15.82
N PRO A 113 21.42 3.92 15.01
CA PRO A 113 22.68 4.48 15.53
C PRO A 113 22.46 5.67 16.46
N ALA A 114 23.21 5.69 17.57
CA ALA A 114 23.16 6.80 18.52
C ALA A 114 23.51 8.15 17.84
N GLY A 115 22.77 9.20 18.19
CA GLY A 115 22.93 10.53 17.58
C GLY A 115 22.17 10.75 16.28
N SER A 116 21.42 9.74 15.79
CA SER A 116 20.50 9.93 14.66
C SER A 116 19.35 10.88 15.02
N THR A 117 18.84 11.61 14.03
CA THR A 117 17.65 12.44 14.15
C THR A 117 16.44 11.68 13.64
N ILE A 118 15.40 11.54 14.46
CA ILE A 118 14.14 10.90 14.04
C ILE A 118 13.32 11.89 13.22
N ASN A 119 13.02 11.54 11.96
CA ASN A 119 12.27 12.38 11.04
C ASN A 119 10.76 12.07 11.12
N SER A 120 10.39 10.79 11.12
CA SER A 120 9.00 10.36 11.21
C SER A 120 8.86 8.98 11.85
N VAL A 121 7.71 8.71 12.47
CA VAL A 121 7.43 7.45 13.16
C VAL A 121 6.01 7.00 12.80
N THR A 122 5.84 5.75 12.40
CA THR A 122 4.52 5.15 12.23
C THR A 122 4.43 3.86 13.04
N LEU A 123 3.29 3.66 13.70
CA LEU A 123 2.99 2.42 14.41
C LEU A 123 1.89 1.68 13.67
N THR A 124 2.12 0.43 13.32
CA THR A 124 1.18 -0.44 12.62
C THR A 124 0.70 -1.53 13.57
N LEU A 125 -0.61 -1.61 13.78
CA LEU A 125 -1.25 -2.67 14.57
C LEU A 125 -2.39 -3.31 13.77
N SER A 126 -2.50 -4.64 13.81
CA SER A 126 -3.64 -5.38 13.27
C SER A 126 -4.76 -5.46 14.30
N MET A 127 -5.94 -4.94 13.98
CA MET A 127 -7.14 -5.07 14.81
C MET A 127 -7.97 -6.25 14.32
N SER A 128 -8.01 -7.31 15.11
CA SER A 128 -8.59 -8.60 14.71
C SER A 128 -9.97 -8.89 15.33
N LYS A 129 -10.51 -7.97 16.14
CA LYS A 129 -11.88 -8.03 16.66
C LYS A 129 -12.35 -6.74 17.31
N SER A 130 -13.59 -6.34 17.03
CA SER A 130 -14.28 -5.22 17.71
C SER A 130 -15.65 -5.65 18.23
N SER A 131 -16.08 -5.09 19.38
CA SER A 131 -17.45 -5.25 19.90
C SER A 131 -18.32 -4.00 19.74
N GLY A 132 -17.81 -2.95 19.10
CA GLY A 132 -18.44 -1.62 19.13
C GLY A 132 -18.20 -0.78 17.87
N SER A 133 -18.80 0.40 17.87
CA SER A 133 -18.74 1.43 16.83
C SER A 133 -17.31 1.97 16.61
N PRO A 134 -17.09 2.86 15.61
CA PRO A 134 -15.83 3.55 15.44
C PRO A 134 -15.35 4.21 16.73
N GLU A 135 -14.10 3.95 17.12
CA GLU A 135 -13.50 4.50 18.34
C GLU A 135 -12.14 5.13 18.04
N PHE A 136 -11.81 6.16 18.83
CA PHE A 136 -10.44 6.66 18.89
C PHE A 136 -9.60 5.77 19.79
N VAL A 137 -8.43 5.36 19.30
CA VAL A 137 -7.41 4.67 20.09
C VAL A 137 -6.12 5.48 20.01
N SER A 138 -5.59 5.85 21.17
CA SER A 138 -4.42 6.69 21.32
C SER A 138 -3.24 5.95 21.92
N VAL A 139 -2.04 6.43 21.60
CA VAL A 139 -0.79 5.95 22.20
C VAL A 139 -0.27 6.99 23.18
N HIS A 140 0.10 6.56 24.38
CA HIS A 140 0.55 7.41 25.48
C HIS A 140 1.90 6.92 26.01
N ARG A 141 2.91 7.79 26.10
CA ARG A 141 4.24 7.40 26.60
C ARG A 141 4.17 6.91 28.05
N LEU A 142 4.68 5.71 28.28
CA LEU A 142 4.81 5.14 29.61
C LEU A 142 5.94 5.83 30.39
N LEU A 143 5.71 6.06 31.68
CA LEU A 143 6.60 6.79 32.58
C LEU A 143 7.28 5.88 33.61
N THR A 144 6.86 4.62 33.66
CA THR A 144 7.40 3.62 34.58
C THR A 144 7.67 2.35 33.80
N ASP A 145 8.83 1.76 34.04
CA ASP A 145 9.20 0.48 33.44
C ASP A 145 8.28 -0.63 33.95
N TRP A 146 8.03 -1.60 33.09
CA TRP A 146 7.06 -2.66 33.31
C TRP A 146 7.53 -3.96 32.68
N GLY A 147 6.95 -5.06 33.13
CA GLY A 147 7.37 -6.37 32.69
C GLY A 147 6.29 -7.15 31.95
N GLU A 148 6.77 -8.08 31.15
CA GLU A 148 6.00 -9.06 30.41
C GLU A 148 6.37 -10.43 30.99
N GLY A 149 5.35 -11.16 31.48
CA GLY A 149 5.49 -12.53 31.95
C GLY A 149 4.94 -13.52 30.93
N THR A 150 4.75 -14.77 31.37
CA THR A 150 4.24 -15.87 30.55
C THR A 150 2.74 -16.11 30.70
N SER A 151 2.00 -15.14 31.24
CA SER A 151 0.54 -15.24 31.37
C SER A 151 -0.11 -15.34 29.98
N HIS A 152 -0.88 -16.41 29.77
CA HIS A 152 -1.51 -16.71 28.49
C HIS A 152 -2.99 -17.02 28.70
N ALA A 153 -3.84 -16.05 28.37
CA ALA A 153 -5.28 -16.18 28.49
C ALA A 153 -5.83 -17.22 27.50
N SER A 154 -6.97 -17.83 27.84
CA SER A 154 -7.68 -18.75 26.95
C SER A 154 -8.92 -18.09 26.35
N GLY A 155 -9.56 -18.73 25.37
CA GLY A 155 -10.89 -18.34 24.90
C GLY A 155 -11.00 -16.93 24.33
N ASN A 156 -10.20 -16.62 23.30
CA ASN A 156 -10.06 -15.28 22.70
C ASN A 156 -9.51 -14.21 23.66
N GLU A 157 -8.98 -14.59 24.82
CA GLU A 157 -8.05 -13.81 25.66
C GLU A 157 -8.59 -12.55 26.36
N GLY A 158 -9.80 -12.08 26.03
CA GLY A 158 -10.35 -10.84 26.59
C GLY A 158 -10.65 -10.85 28.10
N MET A 159 -10.56 -12.02 28.75
CA MET A 159 -10.74 -12.21 30.20
C MET A 159 -9.41 -12.26 30.97
N GLY A 160 -8.27 -12.29 30.28
CA GLY A 160 -6.95 -12.39 30.90
C GLY A 160 -6.63 -13.76 31.51
N ALA A 161 -5.38 -13.92 31.94
CA ALA A 161 -4.90 -15.03 32.75
C ALA A 161 -4.31 -14.49 34.07
N PHE A 162 -4.16 -15.36 35.06
CA PHE A 162 -3.43 -14.99 36.26
C PHE A 162 -1.99 -14.58 35.92
N HIS A 163 -1.53 -13.49 36.53
CA HIS A 163 -0.17 -13.01 36.37
C HIS A 163 0.85 -14.11 36.74
N THR A 164 1.94 -14.13 36.02
CA THR A 164 3.15 -14.89 36.30
C THR A 164 4.26 -13.94 36.72
N ASN A 165 5.43 -14.46 37.05
CA ASN A 165 6.57 -13.61 37.37
C ASN A 165 6.85 -12.61 36.24
N ASN A 166 7.17 -11.37 36.61
CA ASN A 166 7.42 -10.25 35.71
C ASN A 166 6.19 -9.63 35.03
N ASP A 167 4.99 -10.21 35.13
CA ASP A 167 3.81 -9.62 34.48
C ASP A 167 3.42 -8.25 35.08
N ALA A 168 3.12 -7.30 34.19
CA ALA A 168 2.36 -6.11 34.55
C ALA A 168 0.87 -6.45 34.71
N THR A 169 0.19 -5.78 35.63
CA THR A 169 -1.25 -5.89 35.88
C THR A 169 -1.84 -4.51 36.12
N TRP A 170 -3.11 -4.43 36.50
CA TRP A 170 -3.70 -3.16 36.90
C TRP A 170 -3.06 -2.53 38.15
N LEU A 171 -2.42 -3.33 39.01
CA LEU A 171 -1.78 -2.86 40.24
C LEU A 171 -0.25 -2.85 40.15
N TYR A 172 0.32 -3.92 39.60
CA TYR A 172 1.77 -4.13 39.55
C TYR A 172 2.32 -3.67 38.19
N ALA A 173 3.39 -2.88 38.20
CA ALA A 173 4.21 -2.64 37.01
C ALA A 173 5.05 -3.88 36.67
N ARG A 174 5.55 -4.57 37.71
CA ARG A 174 6.19 -5.90 37.61
C ARG A 174 5.84 -6.75 38.82
N TYR A 175 5.14 -7.85 38.59
CA TYR A 175 4.84 -8.80 39.64
C TYR A 175 6.05 -9.68 40.00
N ASN A 176 6.38 -9.77 41.29
CA ASN A 176 7.42 -10.67 41.79
C ASN A 176 6.79 -11.87 42.50
N SER A 177 6.78 -13.02 41.82
CA SER A 177 6.16 -14.25 42.36
C SER A 177 6.91 -14.84 43.56
N SER A 178 8.22 -14.62 43.64
CA SER A 178 9.08 -15.11 44.73
C SER A 178 8.95 -14.27 46.00
N ASN A 179 8.60 -12.98 45.85
CA ASN A 179 8.32 -12.09 46.97
C ASN A 179 7.26 -11.05 46.57
N PRO A 180 5.97 -11.38 46.67
CA PRO A 180 4.88 -10.49 46.22
C PRO A 180 4.88 -9.12 46.89
N ALA A 181 5.36 -9.02 48.13
CA ALA A 181 5.46 -7.76 48.86
C ALA A 181 6.54 -6.81 48.31
N ALA A 182 7.49 -7.32 47.52
CA ALA A 182 8.54 -6.56 46.85
C ALA A 182 8.29 -6.42 45.34
N SER A 183 7.04 -6.56 44.88
CA SER A 183 6.66 -6.26 43.50
C SER A 183 6.79 -4.77 43.21
N ASP A 184 7.08 -4.40 41.96
CA ASP A 184 7.04 -3.01 41.54
C ASP A 184 5.59 -2.61 41.28
N PHE A 185 5.17 -1.47 41.83
CA PHE A 185 3.83 -0.93 41.68
C PHE A 185 3.81 0.22 40.70
N TRP A 186 2.69 0.39 40.00
CA TRP A 186 2.38 1.66 39.38
C TRP A 186 2.14 2.72 40.46
N ASN A 187 2.54 3.96 40.20
CA ASN A 187 2.14 5.09 41.05
C ASN A 187 0.63 5.34 40.90
N ASN A 188 0.10 5.18 39.69
CA ASN A 188 -1.32 5.24 39.37
C ASN A 188 -1.83 3.88 38.90
N ARG A 189 -2.89 3.38 39.53
CA ARG A 189 -3.50 2.10 39.13
C ARG A 189 -3.94 2.15 37.67
N GLY A 190 -3.63 1.08 36.93
CA GLY A 190 -3.83 1.00 35.49
C GLY A 190 -2.68 1.56 34.66
N GLY A 191 -1.54 1.92 35.26
CA GLY A 191 -0.34 2.34 34.54
C GLY A 191 -0.01 3.82 34.71
N ASP A 192 1.28 4.13 34.64
CA ASP A 192 1.82 5.50 34.63
C ASP A 192 2.17 5.90 33.20
N PHE A 193 1.41 6.83 32.62
CA PHE A 193 1.62 7.34 31.27
C PHE A 193 1.29 8.82 31.17
N GLU A 194 1.83 9.48 30.15
CA GLU A 194 1.51 10.88 29.83
C GLU A 194 0.03 11.07 29.51
N ILE A 195 -0.61 12.06 30.11
CA ILE A 195 -2.05 12.29 29.92
C ILE A 195 -2.39 12.75 28.50
N PHE A 196 -1.47 13.44 27.84
CA PHE A 196 -1.64 13.85 26.45
C PHE A 196 -1.15 12.72 25.53
N PRO A 197 -1.96 12.31 24.53
CA PRO A 197 -1.57 11.25 23.62
C PRO A 197 -0.44 11.73 22.71
N SER A 198 0.51 10.84 22.47
CA SER A 198 1.59 11.06 21.51
C SER A 198 1.05 10.95 20.09
N GLY A 199 0.11 10.04 19.84
CA GLY A 199 -0.59 9.86 18.57
C GLY A 199 -2.01 9.30 18.78
N THR A 200 -2.88 9.41 17.78
CA THR A 200 -4.27 8.92 17.83
C THR A 200 -4.71 8.42 16.47
N GLN A 201 -5.47 7.33 16.46
CA GLN A 201 -6.02 6.71 15.26
C GLN A 201 -7.51 6.41 15.45
N THR A 202 -8.29 6.52 14.37
CA THR A 202 -9.68 6.07 14.35
C THR A 202 -9.74 4.63 13.86
N ILE A 203 -10.43 3.78 14.62
CA ILE A 203 -10.55 2.34 14.36
C ILE A 203 -12.03 2.01 14.18
N ILE A 204 -12.36 1.36 13.07
CA ILE A 204 -13.74 1.15 12.59
C ILE A 204 -14.04 -0.35 12.55
N ASP A 205 -13.41 -1.06 11.63
CA ASP A 205 -13.60 -2.45 11.25
C ASP A 205 -12.31 -3.27 11.36
N GLU A 206 -12.41 -4.60 11.29
CA GLU A 206 -11.26 -5.51 11.38
C GLU A 206 -10.31 -5.27 10.21
N ALA A 207 -9.14 -4.70 10.51
CA ALA A 207 -8.17 -4.24 9.53
C ALA A 207 -6.81 -3.94 10.19
N ILE A 208 -5.80 -3.70 9.35
CA ILE A 208 -4.51 -3.16 9.79
C ILE A 208 -4.62 -1.63 9.85
N TYR A 209 -4.21 -1.05 10.97
CA TYR A 209 -4.25 0.38 11.22
C TYR A 209 -2.86 0.95 11.41
N VAL A 210 -2.64 2.15 10.85
CA VAL A 210 -1.40 2.89 10.97
C VAL A 210 -1.67 4.18 11.75
N TRP A 211 -1.02 4.31 12.91
CA TRP A 211 -0.90 5.61 13.59
C TRP A 211 0.14 6.42 12.82
N GLY A 212 -0.35 7.44 12.11
CA GLY A 212 0.49 8.34 11.34
C GLY A 212 1.45 9.14 12.22
N SER A 213 2.57 9.56 11.62
CA SER A 213 3.59 10.33 12.31
C SER A 213 3.04 11.63 12.90
N SER A 214 3.46 11.88 14.13
CA SER A 214 3.04 13.01 14.95
C SER A 214 4.23 13.52 15.76
N LYS A 215 4.17 14.79 16.17
CA LYS A 215 5.24 15.39 16.97
C LYS A 215 5.48 14.68 18.30
N GLY A 216 4.42 14.15 18.91
CA GLY A 216 4.52 13.39 20.16
C GLY A 216 5.25 12.07 19.96
N MET A 217 4.85 11.28 18.95
CA MET A 217 5.52 10.00 18.66
C MET A 217 6.98 10.17 18.26
N VAL A 218 7.30 11.19 17.44
CA VAL A 218 8.69 11.51 17.09
C VAL A 218 9.51 11.91 18.32
N ALA A 219 8.95 12.74 19.21
CA ALA A 219 9.64 13.15 20.44
C ALA A 219 9.88 11.97 21.40
N ASP A 220 8.92 11.05 21.51
CA ASP A 220 9.07 9.85 22.33
C ASP A 220 10.19 8.95 21.81
N VAL A 221 10.20 8.65 20.50
CA VAL A 221 11.23 7.80 19.88
C VAL A 221 12.61 8.46 19.92
N GLN A 222 12.69 9.78 19.70
CA GLN A 222 13.95 10.52 19.85
C GLN A 222 14.46 10.43 21.31
N LEU A 223 13.58 10.59 22.30
CA LEU A 223 13.94 10.43 23.71
C LEU A 223 14.46 9.02 24.00
N TRP A 224 13.82 7.99 23.45
CA TRP A 224 14.24 6.60 23.63
C TRP A 224 15.59 6.30 22.97
N LEU A 225 15.90 6.94 21.85
CA LEU A 225 17.22 6.86 21.22
C LEU A 225 18.28 7.60 22.04
N ASP A 226 18.01 8.83 22.47
CA ASP A 226 18.95 9.68 23.20
C ASP A 226 19.19 9.18 24.63
N SER A 227 18.22 8.49 25.22
CA SER A 227 18.25 8.01 26.59
C SER A 227 17.53 6.65 26.71
N PRO A 228 18.19 5.54 26.30
CA PRO A 228 17.56 4.21 26.23
C PRO A 228 16.96 3.72 27.56
N GLY A 229 17.52 4.13 28.70
CA GLY A 229 16.98 3.81 30.02
C GLY A 229 15.61 4.43 30.35
N SER A 230 15.10 5.32 29.49
CA SER A 230 13.76 5.92 29.58
C SER A 230 12.75 5.29 28.62
N ASN A 231 13.17 4.30 27.84
CA ASN A 231 12.30 3.61 26.89
C ASN A 231 11.43 2.55 27.60
N PHE A 232 10.23 2.96 27.97
CA PHE A 232 9.21 2.07 28.53
C PHE A 232 8.08 1.78 27.54
N GLY A 233 8.18 2.30 26.30
CA GLY A 233 7.16 2.13 25.27
C GLY A 233 5.89 2.97 25.49
N TRP A 234 4.77 2.46 24.96
CA TRP A 234 3.47 3.12 24.98
C TRP A 234 2.39 2.28 25.66
N ALA A 235 1.45 2.98 26.30
CA ALA A 235 0.13 2.46 26.61
C ALA A 235 -0.83 2.78 25.45
N ILE A 236 -1.54 1.75 25.00
CA ILE A 236 -2.59 1.83 23.98
C ILE A 236 -3.93 2.01 24.69
N ILE A 237 -4.51 3.20 24.56
CA ILE A 237 -5.70 3.64 25.30
C ILE A 237 -6.86 3.89 24.33
N GLY A 238 -7.91 3.09 24.45
CA GLY A 238 -9.17 3.28 23.73
C GLY A 238 -10.17 4.08 24.57
N ASN A 239 -11.43 4.05 24.16
CA ASN A 239 -12.47 4.75 24.90
C ASN A 239 -12.83 4.03 26.21
N GLU A 240 -12.40 4.60 27.33
CA GLU A 240 -12.64 4.03 28.68
C GLU A 240 -13.97 4.46 29.31
N LYS A 241 -14.81 5.20 28.58
CA LYS A 241 -16.08 5.76 29.10
C LYS A 241 -17.32 5.07 28.55
N ILE A 242 -17.21 4.47 27.37
CA ILE A 242 -18.33 3.81 26.68
C ILE A 242 -18.14 2.31 26.79
N GLY A 243 -19.11 1.61 27.39
CA GLY A 243 -19.12 0.15 27.44
C GLY A 243 -19.23 -0.47 26.05
N GLY A 244 -18.47 -1.53 25.79
CA GLY A 244 -18.43 -2.22 24.49
C GLY A 244 -17.48 -1.60 23.46
N SER A 245 -16.69 -0.60 23.83
CA SER A 245 -15.69 0.05 22.95
C SER A 245 -14.43 -0.80 22.70
N ALA A 246 -14.22 -1.87 23.47
CA ALA A 246 -13.01 -2.68 23.43
C ALA A 246 -12.62 -3.15 22.01
N LYS A 247 -11.34 -2.99 21.70
CA LYS A 247 -10.68 -3.45 20.47
C LYS A 247 -9.63 -4.48 20.84
N ARG A 248 -9.56 -5.55 20.04
CA ARG A 248 -8.54 -6.58 20.13
C ARG A 248 -7.52 -6.36 19.03
N PHE A 249 -6.25 -6.31 19.40
CA PHE A 249 -5.12 -6.24 18.50
C PHE A 249 -4.31 -7.52 18.56
N ASP A 250 -3.66 -7.87 17.46
CA ASP A 250 -2.73 -9.01 17.44
C ASP A 250 -1.42 -8.62 18.11
N SER A 251 -0.91 -9.51 18.97
CA SER A 251 0.31 -9.29 19.74
C SER A 251 1.54 -9.71 18.96
N ARG A 252 2.72 -9.44 19.53
CA ARG A 252 4.02 -9.93 19.07
C ARG A 252 4.14 -11.45 19.15
N SER A 253 3.34 -12.10 19.99
CA SER A 253 3.36 -13.55 20.19
C SER A 253 2.49 -14.28 19.17
N ASN A 254 1.65 -13.55 18.42
CA ASN A 254 0.76 -14.12 17.42
C ASN A 254 1.52 -14.98 16.40
N SER A 255 1.01 -16.18 16.11
CA SER A 255 1.64 -17.11 15.16
C SER A 255 1.75 -16.59 13.72
N ASN A 256 0.87 -15.68 13.30
CA ASN A 256 0.94 -15.02 12.00
C ASN A 256 1.86 -13.79 12.07
N LEU A 257 2.99 -13.83 11.39
CA LEU A 257 3.99 -12.76 11.43
C LEU A 257 3.51 -11.45 10.79
N ILE A 258 2.60 -11.52 9.81
CA ILE A 258 2.14 -10.34 9.04
C ILE A 258 1.32 -9.38 9.92
N VAL A 259 0.62 -9.91 10.92
CA VAL A 259 -0.28 -9.13 11.77
C VAL A 259 0.38 -8.61 13.05
N ARG A 260 1.65 -8.96 13.27
CA ARG A 260 2.38 -8.54 14.47
C ARG A 260 2.61 -7.02 14.48
N PRO A 261 2.71 -6.40 15.67
CA PRO A 261 3.01 -4.98 15.78
C PRO A 261 4.35 -4.59 15.15
N ILE A 262 4.34 -3.52 14.35
CA ILE A 262 5.53 -2.96 13.70
C ILE A 262 5.63 -1.46 13.99
N LEU A 263 6.80 -1.01 14.41
CA LEU A 263 7.18 0.40 14.48
C LEU A 263 8.11 0.71 13.30
N SER A 264 7.66 1.53 12.36
CA SER A 264 8.49 2.01 11.25
C SER A 264 8.99 3.43 11.56
N ILE A 265 10.30 3.62 11.45
CA ILE A 265 10.99 4.86 11.83
C ILE A 265 11.82 5.32 10.65
N ASP A 266 11.53 6.53 10.18
CA ASP A 266 12.38 7.29 9.25
C ASP A 266 13.34 8.16 10.08
N PHE A 267 14.63 8.03 9.86
CA PHE A 267 15.67 8.74 10.60
C PHE A 267 16.82 9.19 9.71
N THR A 268 17.52 10.23 10.14
CA THR A 268 18.75 10.72 9.51
C THR A 268 19.94 10.36 10.41
N PRO A 269 20.85 9.46 9.97
CA PRO A 269 22.06 9.15 10.72
C PRO A 269 23.00 10.36 10.87
N PRO A 270 23.93 10.35 11.84
CA PRO A 270 25.01 11.32 11.86
C PRO A 270 25.82 11.29 10.56
N ALA A 271 26.30 12.45 10.08
CA ALA A 271 26.94 12.58 8.76
C ALA A 271 28.20 11.72 8.54
N ALA A 272 28.79 11.14 9.59
CA ALA A 272 29.94 10.24 9.52
C ALA A 272 29.56 8.74 9.44
N PHE A 273 28.26 8.45 9.32
CA PHE A 273 27.71 7.10 9.23
C PHE A 273 27.23 6.82 7.81
N GLY A 274 27.18 5.54 7.45
CA GLY A 274 26.73 5.06 6.16
C GLY A 274 26.32 3.59 6.20
N ALA A 275 25.79 3.10 5.09
CA ALA A 275 25.47 1.69 4.90
C ALA A 275 26.73 0.83 4.94
N CYS A 276 26.65 -0.27 5.68
CA CYS A 276 27.66 -1.31 5.78
C CYS A 276 27.03 -2.64 5.35
N CYS A 277 27.68 -3.32 4.41
CA CYS A 277 27.16 -4.53 3.79
C CYS A 277 27.92 -5.77 4.24
N GLU A 278 27.19 -6.68 4.88
CA GLU A 278 27.65 -8.02 5.20
C GLU A 278 27.64 -8.92 3.94
N SER A 279 28.41 -10.01 3.98
CA SER A 279 28.52 -10.99 2.88
C SER A 279 27.20 -11.68 2.47
N GLU A 280 26.19 -11.67 3.33
CA GLU A 280 24.84 -12.23 3.05
C GLU A 280 23.85 -11.17 2.54
N GLY A 281 24.31 -9.93 2.28
CA GLY A 281 23.49 -8.83 1.78
C GLY A 281 22.67 -8.12 2.87
N VAL A 282 22.94 -8.42 4.14
CA VAL A 282 22.40 -7.66 5.29
C VAL A 282 23.04 -6.28 5.31
N CYS A 283 22.20 -5.25 5.40
CA CYS A 283 22.62 -3.87 5.52
C CYS A 283 22.36 -3.34 6.93
N TYR A 284 23.36 -2.65 7.49
CA TYR A 284 23.18 -1.88 8.73
C TYR A 284 23.96 -0.56 8.66
N ILE A 285 23.49 0.44 9.41
CA ILE A 285 24.13 1.77 9.44
C ILE A 285 25.18 1.82 10.55
N THR A 286 26.41 2.17 10.20
CA THR A 286 27.51 2.33 11.15
C THR A 286 28.57 3.30 10.62
N ASP A 287 29.58 3.63 11.42
CA ASP A 287 30.77 4.32 10.93
C ASP A 287 31.74 3.37 10.18
N MET A 288 32.63 3.96 9.38
CA MET A 288 33.61 3.24 8.57
C MET A 288 34.54 2.33 9.40
N ALA A 289 34.95 2.77 10.60
CA ALA A 289 35.92 2.04 11.40
C ALA A 289 35.32 0.72 11.92
N THR A 290 34.08 0.80 12.40
CA THR A 290 33.32 -0.34 12.89
C THR A 290 33.00 -1.31 11.75
N CYS A 291 32.51 -0.81 10.61
CA CYS A 291 32.23 -1.63 9.43
C CYS A 291 33.46 -2.46 8.98
N ASN A 292 34.61 -1.80 8.86
CA ASN A 292 35.85 -2.46 8.45
C ASN A 292 36.38 -3.45 9.49
N THR A 293 36.13 -3.21 10.78
CA THR A 293 36.56 -4.11 11.86
C THR A 293 35.76 -5.42 11.84
N SER A 294 34.48 -5.36 11.44
CA SER A 294 33.63 -6.54 11.24
C SER A 294 34.00 -7.35 9.98
N GLY A 295 34.82 -6.79 9.08
CA GLY A 295 35.17 -7.42 7.80
C GLY A 295 34.13 -7.17 6.69
N ASP A 296 33.20 -6.24 6.92
CA ASP A 296 32.10 -5.89 6.02
C ASP A 296 32.49 -4.75 5.05
N THR A 297 31.65 -4.51 4.05
CA THR A 297 31.94 -3.50 3.00
C THR A 297 31.19 -2.20 3.26
N TYR A 298 31.92 -1.14 3.61
CA TYR A 298 31.36 0.20 3.82
C TYR A 298 31.03 0.89 2.50
N GLN A 299 29.81 1.38 2.35
CA GLN A 299 29.32 2.04 1.12
C GLN A 299 29.61 3.55 1.09
N GLY A 300 30.11 4.12 2.19
CA GLY A 300 30.51 5.52 2.30
C GLY A 300 29.54 6.37 3.13
N ASP A 301 30.03 7.51 3.62
CA ASP A 301 29.26 8.41 4.48
C ASP A 301 28.00 8.94 3.78
N GLY A 302 26.88 8.96 4.51
CA GLY A 302 25.57 9.43 4.03
C GLY A 302 24.81 8.45 3.15
N THR A 303 25.31 7.23 2.94
CA THR A 303 24.56 6.12 2.34
C THR A 303 23.60 5.48 3.35
N VAL A 304 22.53 4.84 2.87
CA VAL A 304 21.42 4.32 3.69
C VAL A 304 21.08 2.88 3.32
N CYS A 305 20.36 2.17 4.18
CA CYS A 305 19.97 0.78 3.98
C CYS A 305 18.59 0.59 3.35
N SER A 306 17.84 1.67 3.11
CA SER A 306 16.55 1.67 2.42
C SER A 306 16.58 2.70 1.28
N PRO A 307 16.64 2.27 0.00
CA PRO A 307 16.67 0.89 -0.47
C PRO A 307 18.00 0.19 -0.17
N ASN A 308 17.96 -1.11 0.10
CA ASN A 308 19.14 -1.90 0.48
C ASN A 308 20.21 -1.89 -0.64
N PRO A 309 21.39 -1.27 -0.40
CA PRO A 309 22.46 -1.18 -1.40
C PRO A 309 23.32 -2.45 -1.45
N CYS A 310 23.09 -3.42 -0.56
CA CYS A 310 23.94 -4.58 -0.41
C CYS A 310 23.58 -5.67 -1.43
N PRO A 311 24.55 -6.14 -2.24
CA PRO A 311 24.28 -7.15 -3.25
C PRO A 311 23.99 -8.51 -2.59
N GLY A 312 23.02 -9.25 -3.14
CA GLY A 312 22.78 -10.65 -2.78
C GLY A 312 21.44 -10.94 -2.10
N VAL A 313 20.71 -9.91 -1.65
CA VAL A 313 19.32 -10.07 -1.20
C VAL A 313 18.34 -9.78 -2.32
N THR A 314 17.35 -10.65 -2.48
CA THR A 314 16.19 -10.41 -3.36
C THR A 314 14.92 -10.70 -2.60
N GLY A 315 13.85 -10.05 -3.03
CA GLY A 315 12.52 -10.13 -2.44
C GLY A 315 11.47 -10.02 -3.54
N ALA A 316 10.22 -10.25 -3.15
CA ALA A 316 9.09 -10.15 -4.05
C ALA A 316 8.84 -8.67 -4.39
N CYS A 317 8.78 -8.37 -5.67
CA CYS A 317 8.45 -7.06 -6.20
C CYS A 317 7.04 -7.09 -6.80
N CYS A 318 6.11 -6.38 -6.16
CA CYS A 318 4.71 -6.33 -6.60
C CYS A 318 4.46 -5.16 -7.54
N HIS A 319 3.95 -5.47 -8.73
CA HIS A 319 3.54 -4.48 -9.72
C HIS A 319 2.04 -4.24 -9.66
N ASN A 320 1.59 -3.09 -10.18
CA ASN A 320 0.19 -2.65 -10.08
C ASN A 320 -0.81 -3.56 -10.82
N ASP A 321 -0.34 -4.33 -11.80
CA ASP A 321 -1.12 -5.33 -12.54
C ASP A 321 -1.25 -6.67 -11.78
N GLY A 322 -0.72 -6.76 -10.57
CA GLY A 322 -0.69 -7.96 -9.74
C GLY A 322 0.44 -8.92 -10.10
N THR A 323 1.32 -8.58 -11.06
CA THR A 323 2.50 -9.40 -11.34
C THR A 323 3.52 -9.29 -10.21
N CYS A 324 4.25 -10.38 -10.00
CA CYS A 324 5.27 -10.48 -8.97
C CYS A 324 6.59 -10.93 -9.60
N THR A 325 7.67 -10.18 -9.39
CA THR A 325 9.03 -10.54 -9.82
C THR A 325 9.98 -10.68 -8.62
N GLN A 326 11.04 -11.48 -8.75
CA GLN A 326 12.02 -11.70 -7.68
C GLN A 326 13.28 -10.88 -7.99
N GLU A 327 13.47 -9.75 -7.31
CA GLU A 327 14.50 -8.75 -7.64
C GLU A 327 15.07 -8.12 -6.36
N GLY A 328 16.15 -7.33 -6.44
CA GLY A 328 16.63 -6.54 -5.31
C GLY A 328 15.72 -5.32 -5.05
N GLU A 329 15.73 -4.77 -3.84
CA GLU A 329 14.87 -3.63 -3.48
C GLU A 329 15.07 -2.43 -4.40
N SER A 330 16.33 -2.07 -4.70
CA SER A 330 16.66 -0.95 -5.58
C SER A 330 16.09 -1.13 -6.98
N ASP A 331 16.17 -2.35 -7.52
CA ASP A 331 15.68 -2.69 -8.86
C ASP A 331 14.15 -2.70 -8.91
N CYS A 332 13.52 -3.21 -7.85
CA CYS A 332 12.07 -3.20 -7.71
C CYS A 332 11.49 -1.78 -7.70
N ILE A 333 12.08 -0.88 -6.91
CA ILE A 333 11.63 0.51 -6.88
C ILE A 333 11.91 1.21 -8.21
N PHE A 334 13.06 0.93 -8.83
CA PHE A 334 13.41 1.50 -10.12
C PHE A 334 12.45 1.05 -11.25
N SER A 335 11.93 -0.18 -11.18
CA SER A 335 10.92 -0.69 -12.11
C SER A 335 9.49 -0.20 -11.82
N GLY A 336 9.30 0.60 -10.75
CA GLY A 336 7.99 1.13 -10.35
C GLY A 336 7.12 0.14 -9.56
N GLY A 337 7.72 -0.95 -9.07
CA GLY A 337 7.08 -1.92 -8.21
C GLY A 337 7.18 -1.57 -6.72
N THR A 338 6.43 -2.31 -5.91
CA THR A 338 6.45 -2.23 -4.44
C THR A 338 7.17 -3.46 -3.89
N TYR A 339 8.34 -3.24 -3.29
CA TYR A 339 9.13 -4.31 -2.70
C TYR A 339 8.48 -4.82 -1.41
N GLN A 340 8.32 -6.13 -1.29
CA GLN A 340 7.64 -6.78 -0.15
C GLN A 340 8.61 -7.19 0.96
N GLY A 341 9.89 -6.81 0.85
CA GLY A 341 10.93 -7.11 1.82
C GLY A 341 11.82 -8.27 1.41
N ASP A 342 13.00 -8.32 2.02
CA ASP A 342 14.04 -9.31 1.74
C ASP A 342 13.56 -10.74 2.00
N PHE A 343 13.98 -11.66 1.13
CA PHE A 343 13.63 -13.08 1.16
C PHE A 343 12.15 -13.41 1.00
N THR A 344 11.28 -12.41 0.82
CA THR A 344 9.88 -12.63 0.48
C THR A 344 9.81 -13.26 -0.91
N VAL A 345 9.10 -14.37 -1.03
CA VAL A 345 8.93 -15.08 -2.30
C VAL A 345 7.62 -14.73 -2.97
N CYS A 346 7.65 -14.58 -4.29
CA CYS A 346 6.44 -14.40 -5.07
C CYS A 346 5.50 -15.59 -4.90
N THR A 347 4.35 -15.35 -4.26
CA THR A 347 3.30 -16.35 -4.05
C THR A 347 1.99 -15.85 -4.64
N ASN A 348 1.10 -16.79 -4.98
CA ASN A 348 -0.18 -16.43 -5.59
C ASN A 348 -1.03 -15.61 -4.58
N GLY A 349 -1.49 -14.44 -5.00
CA GLY A 349 -2.24 -13.50 -4.16
C GLY A 349 -1.38 -12.56 -3.30
N LEU A 350 -0.05 -12.62 -3.37
CA LEU A 350 0.82 -11.68 -2.65
C LEU A 350 0.65 -10.25 -3.13
N CYS A 351 0.55 -10.06 -4.45
CA CYS A 351 0.45 -8.75 -5.07
C CYS A 351 -1.01 -8.45 -5.42
N PRO A 352 -1.68 -7.51 -4.72
CA PRO A 352 -3.02 -7.12 -5.08
C PRO A 352 -2.99 -6.35 -6.40
N VAL A 353 -4.00 -6.59 -7.24
CA VAL A 353 -4.22 -5.75 -8.41
C VAL A 353 -4.70 -4.38 -7.94
N ILE A 354 -3.93 -3.33 -8.21
CA ILE A 354 -4.28 -1.95 -7.84
C ILE A 354 -4.64 -1.19 -9.13
N LEU A 355 -5.95 -1.05 -9.37
CA LEU A 355 -6.44 -0.29 -10.52
C LEU A 355 -6.59 1.18 -10.15
N THR A 356 -6.07 2.06 -10.99
CA THR A 356 -6.27 3.51 -10.83
C THR A 356 -7.71 3.86 -11.23
N PRO A 357 -8.52 4.39 -10.31
CA PRO A 357 -9.92 4.71 -10.63
C PRO A 357 -10.01 5.87 -11.62
N TYR A 358 -11.07 5.86 -12.45
CA TYR A 358 -11.39 6.92 -13.42
C TYR A 358 -10.32 7.18 -14.50
N LEU A 359 -9.49 6.18 -14.78
CA LEU A 359 -8.40 6.30 -15.74
C LEU A 359 -8.85 6.16 -17.20
N ASP A 360 -9.76 5.23 -17.46
CA ASP A 360 -10.32 4.95 -18.79
C ASP A 360 -11.60 5.74 -19.07
N PRO A 361 -11.79 6.25 -20.30
CA PRO A 361 -13.03 6.90 -20.68
C PRO A 361 -14.19 5.90 -20.66
N LEU A 362 -15.39 6.37 -20.27
CA LEU A 362 -16.60 5.54 -20.29
C LEU A 362 -16.92 5.09 -21.73
N PRO A 363 -16.94 3.78 -22.03
CA PRO A 363 -17.34 3.30 -23.35
C PRO A 363 -18.83 3.58 -23.61
N ILE A 364 -19.14 4.04 -24.82
CA ILE A 364 -20.51 4.24 -25.30
C ILE A 364 -20.82 3.12 -26.30
N PRO A 365 -21.80 2.23 -26.01
CA PRO A 365 -22.19 1.19 -26.95
C PRO A 365 -22.68 1.78 -28.28
N PRO A 366 -22.34 1.17 -29.43
CA PRO A 366 -22.84 1.63 -30.73
C PRO A 366 -24.34 1.39 -30.86
N ILE A 367 -24.99 2.10 -31.77
CA ILE A 367 -26.39 1.81 -32.15
C ILE A 367 -26.41 0.53 -32.99
N ALA A 368 -27.31 -0.40 -32.67
CA ALA A 368 -27.50 -1.64 -33.42
C ALA A 368 -27.92 -1.35 -34.87
N THR A 369 -27.34 -2.08 -35.82
CA THR A 369 -27.67 -1.93 -37.25
C THR A 369 -28.67 -3.01 -37.67
N PRO A 370 -29.88 -2.64 -38.13
CA PRO A 370 -30.85 -3.63 -38.55
C PRO A 370 -30.50 -4.24 -39.90
N THR A 371 -30.86 -5.51 -40.10
CA THR A 371 -30.80 -6.19 -41.40
C THR A 371 -31.92 -5.71 -42.33
N ILE A 372 -33.07 -5.31 -41.78
CA ILE A 372 -34.20 -4.75 -42.50
C ILE A 372 -34.76 -3.55 -41.73
N GLY A 373 -35.06 -2.45 -42.43
CA GLY A 373 -35.64 -1.23 -41.82
C GLY A 373 -34.57 -0.24 -41.36
N THR A 374 -34.88 0.55 -40.34
CA THR A 374 -34.00 1.62 -39.83
C THR A 374 -34.07 1.71 -38.30
N PRO A 375 -32.96 2.03 -37.60
CA PRO A 375 -32.99 2.27 -36.16
C PRO A 375 -34.06 3.31 -35.77
N GLY A 376 -34.83 3.00 -34.73
CA GLY A 376 -35.95 3.83 -34.26
C GLY A 376 -37.25 3.67 -35.05
N GLY A 377 -37.27 2.95 -36.16
CA GLY A 377 -38.49 2.57 -36.89
C GLY A 377 -38.80 1.09 -36.74
N ALA A 378 -39.76 0.59 -37.52
CA ALA A 378 -39.98 -0.84 -37.65
C ALA A 378 -38.74 -1.50 -38.28
N ALA A 379 -38.19 -2.51 -37.63
CA ALA A 379 -36.90 -3.06 -38.00
C ALA A 379 -36.73 -4.53 -37.62
N THR A 380 -35.86 -5.22 -38.35
CA THR A 380 -35.39 -6.58 -38.03
C THR A 380 -33.88 -6.54 -37.78
N TYR A 381 -33.43 -7.19 -36.72
CA TYR A 381 -32.03 -7.30 -36.35
C TYR A 381 -31.61 -8.76 -36.28
N ASP A 382 -30.38 -9.04 -36.69
CA ASP A 382 -29.70 -10.30 -36.38
C ASP A 382 -28.63 -9.95 -35.35
N ILE A 383 -28.71 -10.53 -34.15
CA ILE A 383 -27.77 -10.26 -33.07
C ILE A 383 -27.15 -11.58 -32.63
N GLU A 384 -25.86 -11.71 -32.87
CA GLU A 384 -25.08 -12.89 -32.49
C GLU A 384 -24.55 -12.79 -31.06
N ILE A 385 -24.61 -13.89 -30.32
CA ILE A 385 -23.98 -14.02 -29.01
C ILE A 385 -22.66 -14.76 -29.24
N VAL A 386 -21.54 -14.09 -29.04
CA VAL A 386 -20.20 -14.58 -29.36
C VAL A 386 -19.21 -14.36 -28.20
N GLN A 387 -18.10 -15.09 -28.19
CA GLN A 387 -17.00 -14.87 -27.25
C GLN A 387 -16.00 -13.86 -27.82
N VAL A 388 -15.61 -12.87 -27.03
CA VAL A 388 -14.63 -11.83 -27.41
C VAL A 388 -13.68 -11.50 -26.26
N GLU A 389 -12.54 -10.90 -26.58
CA GLU A 389 -11.61 -10.33 -25.61
C GLU A 389 -11.93 -8.83 -25.41
N GLN A 390 -12.29 -8.45 -24.19
CA GLN A 390 -12.61 -7.08 -23.82
C GLN A 390 -11.53 -6.49 -22.90
N GLN A 391 -10.96 -5.35 -23.28
CA GLN A 391 -10.11 -4.58 -22.39
C GLN A 391 -10.98 -3.84 -21.35
N LEU A 392 -11.07 -4.37 -20.12
CA LEU A 392 -11.91 -3.79 -19.07
C LEU A 392 -11.24 -2.60 -18.35
N HIS A 393 -9.91 -2.61 -18.26
CA HIS A 393 -9.11 -1.52 -17.70
C HIS A 393 -7.71 -1.55 -18.32
N ARG A 394 -7.08 -0.41 -18.64
CA ARG A 394 -5.78 -0.40 -19.34
C ARG A 394 -4.61 -1.04 -18.58
N HIS A 395 -4.73 -1.22 -17.27
CA HIS A 395 -3.75 -1.93 -16.42
C HIS A 395 -4.03 -3.42 -16.27
N LEU A 396 -5.08 -3.95 -16.90
CA LEU A 396 -5.37 -5.38 -16.93
C LEU A 396 -5.00 -5.97 -18.29
N PRO A 397 -4.77 -7.27 -18.40
CA PRO A 397 -4.89 -7.95 -19.69
C PRO A 397 -6.35 -7.92 -20.19
N PRO A 398 -6.59 -8.10 -21.51
CA PRO A 398 -7.93 -8.35 -22.03
C PRO A 398 -8.62 -9.51 -21.29
N THR A 399 -9.92 -9.37 -21.09
CA THR A 399 -10.76 -10.34 -20.39
C THR A 399 -11.72 -10.99 -21.38
N THR A 400 -11.75 -12.32 -21.38
CA THR A 400 -12.73 -13.09 -22.15
C THR A 400 -14.14 -12.84 -21.61
N VAL A 401 -15.04 -12.39 -22.49
CA VAL A 401 -16.47 -12.19 -22.20
C VAL A 401 -17.33 -12.77 -23.31
N TRP A 402 -18.60 -13.07 -22.99
CA TRP A 402 -19.63 -13.33 -23.98
C TRP A 402 -20.43 -12.05 -24.23
N ALA A 403 -20.61 -11.69 -25.49
CA ALA A 403 -21.11 -10.39 -25.90
C ALA A 403 -22.16 -10.52 -27.01
N TYR A 404 -23.16 -9.63 -26.96
CA TYR A 404 -24.11 -9.44 -28.06
C TYR A 404 -23.43 -8.64 -29.17
N ASP A 405 -23.50 -9.14 -30.39
CA ASP A 405 -22.86 -8.63 -31.60
C ASP A 405 -21.35 -8.37 -31.45
N GLY A 406 -20.69 -9.15 -30.57
CA GLY A 406 -19.26 -9.04 -30.30
C GLY A 406 -18.81 -7.76 -29.59
N VAL A 407 -19.74 -6.98 -29.03
CA VAL A 407 -19.43 -5.74 -28.31
C VAL A 407 -19.88 -5.81 -26.86
N TYR A 408 -19.06 -5.28 -25.94
CA TYR A 408 -19.37 -5.20 -24.52
C TYR A 408 -19.37 -3.74 -24.01
N PRO A 409 -20.48 -3.24 -23.44
CA PRO A 409 -21.84 -3.81 -23.50
C PRO A 409 -22.36 -3.97 -24.93
N GLY A 410 -23.36 -4.83 -25.13
CA GLY A 410 -23.99 -5.06 -26.44
C GLY A 410 -24.55 -3.78 -27.08
N PRO A 411 -24.78 -3.78 -28.41
CA PRO A 411 -25.23 -2.59 -29.12
C PRO A 411 -26.60 -2.10 -28.63
N THR A 412 -26.81 -0.79 -28.69
CA THR A 412 -28.07 -0.14 -28.30
C THR A 412 -29.10 -0.29 -29.41
N ILE A 413 -30.18 -1.03 -29.16
CA ILE A 413 -31.34 -1.09 -30.07
C ILE A 413 -32.20 0.16 -29.84
N LEU A 414 -32.36 0.98 -30.88
CA LEU A 414 -33.25 2.15 -30.85
C LEU A 414 -34.63 1.74 -31.37
N ALA A 415 -35.67 2.00 -30.58
CA ALA A 415 -37.07 1.74 -30.94
C ALA A 415 -37.95 2.94 -30.62
N THR A 416 -39.03 3.10 -31.39
CA THR A 416 -40.08 4.10 -31.14
C THR A 416 -41.38 3.37 -30.81
N ARG A 417 -42.25 4.01 -30.02
CA ARG A 417 -43.59 3.48 -29.73
C ARG A 417 -44.34 3.13 -31.01
N ASP A 418 -45.05 2.01 -30.99
CA ASP A 418 -45.86 1.47 -32.10
C ASP A 418 -45.05 1.15 -33.38
N GLN A 419 -43.73 1.02 -33.26
CA GLN A 419 -42.85 0.53 -34.32
C GLN A 419 -42.32 -0.85 -33.91
N PRO A 420 -42.88 -1.94 -34.47
CA PRO A 420 -42.49 -3.28 -34.07
C PRO A 420 -41.05 -3.59 -34.47
N VAL A 421 -40.33 -4.25 -33.57
CA VAL A 421 -38.95 -4.67 -33.79
C VAL A 421 -38.88 -6.18 -33.68
N THR A 422 -38.32 -6.86 -34.68
CA THR A 422 -37.98 -8.28 -34.59
C THR A 422 -36.49 -8.43 -34.36
N VAL A 423 -36.09 -9.28 -33.42
CA VAL A 423 -34.68 -9.62 -33.20
C VAL A 423 -34.50 -11.12 -33.34
N ASN A 424 -33.64 -11.52 -34.26
CA ASN A 424 -33.14 -12.88 -34.38
C ASN A 424 -31.92 -13.03 -33.48
N TRP A 425 -32.12 -13.63 -32.31
CA TRP A 425 -31.06 -13.93 -31.35
C TRP A 425 -30.36 -15.21 -31.76
N ILE A 426 -29.07 -15.12 -32.09
CA ILE A 426 -28.28 -16.24 -32.61
C ILE A 426 -27.23 -16.62 -31.57
N ASN A 427 -27.33 -17.81 -30.99
CA ASN A 427 -26.31 -18.28 -30.05
C ASN A 427 -25.13 -18.84 -30.88
N ASN A 428 -24.13 -18.00 -31.14
CA ASN A 428 -22.95 -18.34 -31.93
C ASN A 428 -21.71 -18.54 -31.02
N LEU A 429 -21.91 -19.05 -29.81
CA LEU A 429 -20.82 -19.38 -28.90
C LEU A 429 -20.06 -20.61 -29.39
N GLN A 430 -18.79 -20.42 -29.73
CA GLN A 430 -17.92 -21.46 -30.25
C GLN A 430 -16.74 -21.73 -29.30
N ASN A 431 -16.20 -22.94 -29.35
CA ASN A 431 -14.92 -23.25 -28.73
C ASN A 431 -13.73 -22.87 -29.64
N SER A 432 -12.51 -23.08 -29.17
CA SER A 432 -11.27 -22.76 -29.91
C SER A 432 -11.15 -23.40 -31.29
N ASN A 433 -11.91 -24.47 -31.56
CA ASN A 433 -11.90 -25.22 -32.81
C ASN A 433 -13.03 -24.79 -33.77
N GLY A 434 -13.79 -23.74 -33.44
CA GLY A 434 -14.90 -23.25 -34.26
C GLY A 434 -16.16 -24.13 -34.22
N THR A 435 -16.27 -25.02 -33.24
CA THR A 435 -17.47 -25.85 -33.04
C THR A 435 -18.35 -25.26 -31.95
N PRO A 436 -19.69 -25.46 -32.00
CA PRO A 436 -20.60 -24.99 -30.96
C PRO A 436 -20.13 -25.43 -29.57
N ARG A 437 -20.07 -24.47 -28.65
CA ARG A 437 -19.57 -24.68 -27.29
C ARG A 437 -20.55 -25.55 -26.50
N THR A 438 -20.03 -26.42 -25.63
CA THR A 438 -20.86 -27.31 -24.79
C THR A 438 -20.70 -27.05 -23.30
N ASP A 439 -19.76 -26.19 -22.91
CA ASP A 439 -19.29 -25.93 -21.56
C ASP A 439 -19.19 -24.42 -21.29
N HIS A 440 -19.35 -24.00 -20.03
CA HIS A 440 -19.09 -22.64 -19.61
C HIS A 440 -17.58 -22.42 -19.39
N TYR A 441 -17.06 -21.23 -19.69
CA TYR A 441 -15.61 -20.97 -19.55
C TYR A 441 -15.15 -20.71 -18.11
N LEU A 442 -16.09 -20.44 -17.21
CA LEU A 442 -15.89 -20.44 -15.76
C LEU A 442 -16.42 -21.74 -15.16
N ASP A 443 -15.75 -22.24 -14.12
CA ASP A 443 -16.20 -23.40 -13.37
C ASP A 443 -17.61 -23.19 -12.81
N VAL A 444 -18.54 -24.07 -13.20
CA VAL A 444 -19.91 -24.05 -12.71
C VAL A 444 -19.99 -24.89 -11.44
N ASN A 445 -20.41 -24.29 -10.33
CA ASN A 445 -20.79 -25.04 -9.14
C ASN A 445 -22.09 -25.80 -9.42
N LEU A 446 -22.02 -27.14 -9.45
CA LEU A 446 -23.16 -28.01 -9.74
C LEU A 446 -24.01 -28.38 -8.51
N CYS A 447 -23.68 -27.86 -7.31
CA CYS A 447 -24.45 -28.11 -6.09
C CYS A 447 -25.87 -27.50 -6.10
N PRO A 448 -26.10 -26.27 -6.62
CA PRO A 448 -27.43 -25.69 -6.71
C PRO A 448 -28.35 -26.51 -7.63
N HIS A 449 -29.62 -26.67 -7.25
CA HIS A 449 -30.58 -27.38 -8.09
C HIS A 449 -30.81 -26.63 -9.41
N GLY A 450 -30.65 -27.33 -10.55
CA GLY A 450 -30.84 -26.78 -11.89
C GLY A 450 -29.61 -26.12 -12.52
N SER A 451 -28.46 -26.10 -11.84
CA SER A 451 -27.20 -25.69 -12.44
C SER A 451 -26.68 -26.76 -13.41
N GLU A 452 -26.29 -26.34 -14.60
CA GLU A 452 -25.73 -27.20 -15.63
C GLU A 452 -24.53 -26.49 -16.25
N ASP A 453 -23.46 -27.23 -16.54
CA ASP A 453 -22.28 -26.71 -17.23
C ASP A 453 -22.50 -26.74 -18.75
N VAL A 454 -23.34 -25.82 -19.24
CA VAL A 454 -23.69 -25.71 -20.66
C VAL A 454 -23.78 -24.25 -21.05
N ALA A 455 -23.27 -23.91 -22.24
CA ALA A 455 -23.29 -22.55 -22.80
C ALA A 455 -24.67 -22.14 -23.37
N LYS A 456 -25.76 -22.39 -22.61
CA LYS A 456 -27.13 -22.01 -23.00
C LYS A 456 -27.43 -20.56 -22.63
N THR A 457 -28.29 -19.92 -23.41
CA THR A 457 -28.67 -18.51 -23.21
C THR A 457 -30.16 -18.31 -23.37
N VAL A 458 -30.70 -17.31 -22.69
CA VAL A 458 -32.07 -16.83 -22.86
C VAL A 458 -32.02 -15.30 -22.84
N VAL A 459 -32.78 -14.67 -23.72
CA VAL A 459 -32.81 -13.20 -23.81
C VAL A 459 -34.12 -12.69 -23.24
N HIS A 460 -34.02 -11.74 -22.32
CA HIS A 460 -35.16 -11.05 -21.70
C HIS A 460 -35.04 -9.54 -21.96
N LEU A 461 -36.10 -8.95 -22.54
CA LEU A 461 -36.20 -7.50 -22.69
C LEU A 461 -36.78 -6.89 -21.43
N HIS A 462 -35.92 -6.55 -20.48
CA HIS A 462 -36.34 -5.97 -19.20
C HIS A 462 -37.12 -4.67 -19.39
N GLY A 463 -38.37 -4.64 -18.92
CA GLY A 463 -39.28 -3.50 -19.05
C GLY A 463 -40.15 -3.50 -20.31
N GLY A 464 -39.97 -4.47 -21.21
CA GLY A 464 -40.84 -4.65 -22.37
C GLY A 464 -42.23 -5.18 -21.99
N HIS A 465 -43.28 -4.63 -22.61
CA HIS A 465 -44.61 -5.24 -22.55
C HIS A 465 -44.78 -6.18 -23.74
N VAL A 466 -44.46 -7.46 -23.52
CA VAL A 466 -44.34 -8.46 -24.58
C VAL A 466 -45.11 -9.74 -24.22
N PRO A 467 -45.51 -10.57 -25.21
CA PRO A 467 -46.07 -11.89 -24.94
C PRO A 467 -45.09 -12.80 -24.22
N ALA A 468 -45.60 -13.72 -23.38
CA ALA A 468 -44.76 -14.64 -22.59
C ALA A 468 -43.75 -15.45 -23.44
N SER A 469 -44.12 -15.81 -24.67
CA SER A 469 -43.26 -16.59 -25.59
C SER A 469 -41.99 -15.88 -26.06
N VAL A 470 -41.89 -14.56 -25.86
CA VAL A 470 -40.73 -13.74 -26.24
C VAL A 470 -40.23 -12.88 -25.08
N ASP A 471 -40.69 -13.18 -23.85
CA ASP A 471 -40.27 -12.46 -22.65
C ASP A 471 -38.95 -13.01 -22.09
N GLY A 472 -38.56 -14.23 -22.44
CA GLY A 472 -37.32 -14.84 -21.95
C GLY A 472 -37.51 -15.61 -20.65
N TYR A 473 -38.48 -16.52 -20.62
CA TYR A 473 -38.67 -17.43 -19.49
C TYR A 473 -37.39 -18.26 -19.26
N PRO A 474 -36.88 -18.40 -18.02
CA PRO A 474 -35.56 -19.00 -17.77
C PRO A 474 -35.34 -20.41 -18.33
N GLU A 475 -36.40 -21.19 -18.52
CA GLU A 475 -36.32 -22.56 -19.07
C GLU A 475 -36.37 -22.61 -20.60
N ASP A 476 -36.69 -21.51 -21.28
CA ASP A 476 -36.70 -21.40 -22.75
C ASP A 476 -35.31 -21.10 -23.33
N ALA A 477 -34.25 -21.39 -22.56
CA ALA A 477 -32.88 -21.19 -22.98
C ALA A 477 -32.51 -22.07 -24.18
N PHE A 478 -31.75 -21.51 -25.11
CA PHE A 478 -31.33 -22.18 -26.35
C PHE A 478 -29.83 -22.38 -26.41
N LEU A 479 -29.44 -23.49 -27.03
CA LEU A 479 -28.06 -23.97 -27.12
C LEU A 479 -27.27 -23.26 -28.23
N PRO A 480 -25.92 -23.29 -28.17
CA PRO A 480 -25.09 -22.82 -29.28
C PRO A 480 -25.42 -23.50 -30.60
N GLY A 481 -25.45 -22.73 -31.68
CA GLY A 481 -25.91 -23.12 -33.01
C GLY A 481 -27.40 -22.90 -33.27
N ALA A 482 -28.19 -22.54 -32.25
CA ALA A 482 -29.62 -22.24 -32.42
C ALA A 482 -29.87 -20.72 -32.61
N MET A 483 -31.03 -20.42 -33.21
CA MET A 483 -31.55 -19.07 -33.41
C MET A 483 -33.02 -19.03 -32.94
N LEU A 484 -33.39 -17.99 -32.19
CA LEU A 484 -34.78 -17.68 -31.87
C LEU A 484 -35.14 -16.27 -32.33
N SER A 485 -36.34 -16.11 -32.90
CA SER A 485 -36.86 -14.81 -33.39
C SER A 485 -37.88 -14.25 -32.42
N TYR A 486 -37.60 -13.08 -31.85
CA TYR A 486 -38.48 -12.42 -30.88
C TYR A 486 -39.07 -11.17 -31.53
N GLU A 487 -40.40 -11.05 -31.54
CA GLU A 487 -41.11 -9.87 -32.03
C GLU A 487 -41.56 -9.01 -30.85
N TYR A 488 -41.05 -7.78 -30.80
CA TYR A 488 -41.37 -6.78 -29.79
C TYR A 488 -42.33 -5.75 -30.40
N PRO A 489 -43.57 -5.63 -29.90
CA PRO A 489 -44.56 -4.72 -30.46
C PRO A 489 -44.28 -3.25 -30.13
N ASN A 490 -43.52 -2.98 -29.06
CA ASN A 490 -43.17 -1.63 -28.59
C ASN A 490 -44.39 -0.73 -28.35
N ASN A 491 -45.47 -1.25 -27.76
CA ASN A 491 -46.72 -0.52 -27.54
C ASN A 491 -46.89 0.04 -26.12
N GLN A 492 -45.84 -0.04 -25.29
CA GLN A 492 -45.79 0.54 -23.95
C GLN A 492 -45.68 2.07 -23.92
#